data_AF-A0A7M3LQV2-F1
#
_entry.id   AF-A0A7M3LQV2-F1
#
_cell.length_a   1.000
_cell.length_b   1.000
_cell.length_c   1.000
_cell.angle_alpha   90.00
_cell.angle_beta   90.00
_cell.angle_gamma   90.00
#
_symmetry.space_group_name_H-M   'P 1'
#
loop_
_entity.id
_entity.type
_entity.pdbx_description
1 polymer ?
#
loop_
_entity_poly.entity_id
_entity_poly.type
_entity_poly.pdbx_seq_one_letter_code
_entity_poly.pdbx_strand_id
1 'polypeptide(L)'
;MRAGELAACRGRLEEFAGEVFAPLARRDQRAKGSLYLRGLLLDGRRKSMQPMAERLGVDHQQLQQFMTSSTWPVEQVRARLAWRAVAAVRPQVWVVDDTGFPKDGRSSPGVARQYSGTLGKVGNCQIGVSVHAASDTASCPLSWRLFLPATWDGPNTQARRRACRIPDTEHHRPKWQLALDMLDDLAAAGLRPAVL
;
A
#
# COMPACT_ATOMS: atom_id res chain seq x y z
N MET A 1 4.32 13.76 -12.96
CA MET A 1 3.50 14.60 -13.84
C MET A 1 3.75 16.07 -13.52
N ARG A 2 3.90 16.89 -14.55
CA ARG A 2 3.91 18.34 -14.43
C ARG A 2 2.53 18.83 -13.97
N ALA A 3 2.47 20.01 -13.36
CA ALA A 3 1.21 20.56 -12.85
C ALA A 3 0.11 20.67 -13.94
N GLY A 4 0.49 21.01 -15.18
CA GLY A 4 -0.44 21.07 -16.32
C GLY A 4 -1.04 19.71 -16.72
N GLU A 5 -0.25 18.64 -16.67
CA GLU A 5 -0.73 17.28 -16.96
C GLU A 5 -1.69 16.80 -15.87
N LEU A 6 -1.40 17.13 -14.61
CA LEU A 6 -2.29 16.82 -13.49
C LEU A 6 -3.61 17.60 -13.60
N ALA A 7 -3.56 18.85 -14.07
CA ALA A 7 -4.76 19.64 -14.33
C ALA A 7 -5.61 19.00 -15.44
N ALA A 8 -4.98 18.50 -16.49
CA ALA A 8 -5.67 17.83 -17.61
C ALA A 8 -6.38 16.53 -17.19
N CYS A 9 -5.86 15.78 -16.21
CA CYS A 9 -6.49 14.56 -15.71
C CYS A 9 -7.33 14.77 -14.42
N ARG A 10 -7.52 16.01 -13.97
CA ARG A 10 -8.16 16.33 -12.68
C ARG A 10 -9.50 15.62 -12.49
N GLY A 11 -10.41 15.71 -13.47
CA GLY A 11 -11.75 15.11 -13.35
C GLY A 11 -11.68 13.59 -13.14
N ARG A 12 -10.85 12.90 -13.94
CA ARG A 12 -10.62 11.45 -13.82
C ARG A 12 -10.00 11.08 -12.47
N LEU A 13 -9.10 11.92 -11.96
CA LEU A 13 -8.45 11.71 -10.67
C LEU A 13 -9.42 11.92 -9.49
N GLU A 14 -10.30 12.92 -9.58
CA GLU A 14 -11.33 13.21 -8.58
C GLU A 14 -12.39 12.10 -8.56
N GLU A 15 -12.81 11.60 -9.72
CA GLU A 15 -13.69 10.44 -9.84
C GLU A 15 -13.05 9.20 -9.21
N PHE A 16 -11.81 8.87 -9.60
CA PHE A 16 -11.06 7.76 -9.02
C PHE A 16 -10.91 7.86 -7.51
N ALA A 17 -10.53 9.04 -6.99
CA ALA A 17 -10.38 9.24 -5.56
C ALA A 17 -11.73 9.18 -4.83
N GLY A 18 -12.79 9.71 -5.44
CA GLY A 18 -14.15 9.65 -4.90
C GLY A 18 -14.65 8.21 -4.75
N GLU A 19 -14.39 7.36 -5.74
CA GLU A 19 -14.71 5.94 -5.71
C GLU A 19 -13.88 5.19 -4.66
N VAL A 20 -12.55 5.27 -4.75
CA VAL A 20 -11.61 4.51 -3.91
C VAL A 20 -11.73 4.91 -2.44
N PHE A 21 -11.89 6.20 -2.15
CA PHE A 21 -12.02 6.72 -0.79
C PHE A 21 -13.47 6.85 -0.31
N ALA A 22 -14.46 6.36 -1.07
CA ALA A 22 -15.86 6.33 -0.62
C ALA A 22 -16.06 5.74 0.79
N PRO A 23 -15.33 4.69 1.22
CA PRO A 23 -15.45 4.13 2.57
C PRO A 23 -15.00 5.04 3.71
N LEU A 24 -14.19 6.06 3.44
CA LEU A 24 -13.75 6.98 4.48
C LEU A 24 -14.97 7.79 4.93
N ALA A 25 -15.39 7.63 6.18
CA ALA A 25 -16.66 8.18 6.67
C ALA A 25 -16.74 9.71 6.52
N ARG A 26 -15.65 10.42 6.86
CA ARG A 26 -15.67 11.89 6.94
C ARG A 26 -15.27 12.55 5.62
N ARG A 27 -15.98 13.61 5.26
CA ARG A 27 -15.75 14.37 4.01
C ARG A 27 -14.36 15.02 3.97
N ASP A 28 -13.92 15.58 5.08
CA ASP A 28 -12.59 16.18 5.22
C ASP A 28 -11.49 15.12 5.02
N GLN A 29 -11.69 13.92 5.55
CA GLN A 29 -10.77 12.79 5.37
C GLN A 29 -10.64 12.39 3.89
N ARG A 30 -11.76 12.27 3.16
CA ARG A 30 -11.74 12.03 1.70
C ARG A 30 -11.00 13.13 0.96
N ALA A 31 -11.23 14.39 1.32
CA ALA A 31 -10.53 15.52 0.72
C ALA A 31 -9.01 15.47 0.97
N LYS A 32 -8.55 15.07 2.16
CA LYS A 32 -7.13 14.87 2.43
C LYS A 32 -6.54 13.68 1.66
N GLY A 33 -7.31 12.62 1.44
CA GLY A 33 -6.92 11.51 0.57
C GLY A 33 -6.69 11.95 -0.88
N SER A 34 -7.63 12.70 -1.45
CA SER A 34 -7.47 13.26 -2.80
C SER A 34 -6.27 14.21 -2.89
N LEU A 35 -6.03 15.01 -1.84
CA LEU A 35 -4.88 15.91 -1.76
C LEU A 35 -3.55 15.13 -1.70
N TYR A 36 -3.48 14.08 -0.89
CA TYR A 36 -2.31 13.21 -0.79
C TYR A 36 -2.01 12.52 -2.12
N LEU A 37 -3.03 11.98 -2.79
CA LEU A 37 -2.89 11.35 -4.11
C LEU A 37 -2.35 12.32 -5.16
N ARG A 38 -2.87 13.56 -5.19
CA ARG A 38 -2.33 14.63 -6.06
C ARG A 38 -0.87 14.92 -5.75
N GLY A 39 -0.50 14.98 -4.47
CA GLY A 39 0.89 15.18 -4.03
C GLY A 39 1.85 14.09 -4.53
N LEU A 40 1.38 12.83 -4.54
CA LEU A 40 2.15 11.70 -5.06
C LEU A 40 2.36 11.78 -6.58
N LEU A 41 1.37 12.26 -7.35
CA LEU A 41 1.44 12.33 -8.82
C LEU A 41 2.26 13.53 -9.33
N LEU A 42 2.33 14.62 -8.56
CA LEU A 42 3.14 15.79 -8.90
C LEU A 42 4.63 15.46 -8.99
N ASP A 43 5.30 16.00 -9.99
CA ASP A 43 6.75 15.84 -10.16
C ASP A 43 7.54 16.31 -8.94
N GLY A 44 8.64 15.62 -8.68
CA GLY A 44 9.51 15.88 -7.55
C GLY A 44 10.20 14.62 -7.10
N ARG A 45 11.53 14.67 -6.92
CA ARG A 45 12.34 13.52 -6.52
C ARG A 45 11.94 12.97 -5.15
N ARG A 46 11.56 13.84 -4.22
CA ARG A 46 11.15 13.47 -2.85
C ARG A 46 9.63 13.48 -2.71
N LYS A 47 9.07 12.33 -2.30
CA LYS A 47 7.64 12.10 -2.02
C LYS A 47 7.33 12.08 -0.53
N SER A 48 8.10 12.81 0.29
CA SER A 48 7.79 13.02 1.71
C SER A 48 6.74 14.13 1.89
N MET A 49 6.10 14.16 3.06
CA MET A 49 4.96 15.06 3.34
C MET A 49 5.28 16.53 3.07
N GLN A 50 6.41 17.03 3.57
CA GLN A 50 6.77 18.44 3.45
C GLN A 50 7.00 18.88 1.99
N PRO A 51 7.88 18.24 1.19
CA PRO A 51 8.01 18.58 -0.24
C PRO A 51 6.72 18.44 -1.04
N MET A 52 5.86 17.44 -0.72
CA MET A 52 4.56 17.32 -1.38
C MET A 52 3.64 18.48 -1.02
N ALA A 53 3.61 18.86 0.25
CA ALA A 53 2.77 19.94 0.75
C ALA A 53 3.19 21.30 0.18
N GLU A 54 4.50 21.57 0.07
CA GLU A 54 5.06 22.75 -0.59
C GLU A 54 4.57 22.86 -2.04
N ARG A 55 4.64 21.78 -2.81
CA ARG A 55 4.15 21.75 -4.20
C ARG A 55 2.63 21.91 -4.33
N LEU A 56 1.89 21.48 -3.32
CA LEU A 56 0.43 21.57 -3.26
C LEU A 56 -0.05 22.91 -2.70
N GLY A 57 0.82 23.72 -2.07
CA GLY A 57 0.44 24.95 -1.38
C GLY A 57 -0.40 24.69 -0.12
N VAL A 58 -0.12 23.61 0.61
CA VAL A 58 -0.87 23.20 1.81
C VAL A 58 0.05 22.98 3.00
N ASP A 59 -0.50 22.91 4.20
CA ASP A 59 0.27 22.52 5.38
C ASP A 59 0.56 21.00 5.36
N HIS A 60 1.84 20.65 5.48
CA HIS A 60 2.32 19.27 5.56
C HIS A 60 1.66 18.45 6.68
N GLN A 61 1.24 19.10 7.78
CA GLN A 61 0.55 18.41 8.86
C GLN A 61 -0.74 17.74 8.37
N GLN A 62 -1.42 18.32 7.37
CA GLN A 62 -2.63 17.74 6.79
C GLN A 62 -2.34 16.39 6.11
N LEU A 63 -1.22 16.28 5.39
CA LEU A 63 -0.79 15.05 4.74
C LEU A 63 -0.29 14.02 5.76
N GLN A 64 0.47 14.49 6.76
CA GLN A 64 0.98 13.63 7.82
C GLN A 64 -0.17 13.02 8.63
N GLN A 65 -1.11 13.83 9.12
CA GLN A 65 -2.26 13.35 9.91
C GLN A 65 -3.12 12.37 9.11
N PHE A 66 -3.32 12.62 7.81
CA PHE A 66 -4.05 11.70 6.94
C PHE A 66 -3.38 10.32 6.87
N MET A 67 -2.04 10.27 6.77
CA MET A 67 -1.30 9.01 6.63
C MET A 67 -0.99 8.30 7.95
N THR A 68 -0.85 9.02 9.07
CA THR A 68 -0.36 8.43 10.33
C THR A 68 -1.42 8.25 11.40
N SER A 69 -2.47 9.06 11.38
CA SER A 69 -3.43 9.18 12.50
C SER A 69 -4.88 8.99 12.08
N SER A 70 -5.19 9.24 10.80
CA SER A 70 -6.52 8.99 10.25
C SER A 70 -6.87 7.51 10.31
N THR A 71 -8.13 7.18 10.55
CA THR A 71 -8.63 5.80 10.55
C THR A 71 -8.93 5.34 9.13
N TRP A 72 -8.37 4.22 8.69
CA TRP A 72 -8.60 3.68 7.35
C TRP A 72 -9.35 2.36 7.43
N PRO A 73 -10.49 2.20 6.74
CA PRO A 73 -11.05 0.90 6.42
C PRO A 73 -10.23 0.32 5.26
N VAL A 74 -8.99 -0.09 5.55
CA VAL A 74 -7.97 -0.46 4.56
C VAL A 74 -8.48 -1.55 3.62
N GLU A 75 -9.20 -2.52 4.16
CA GLU A 75 -9.78 -3.65 3.43
C GLU A 75 -10.76 -3.16 2.37
N GLN A 76 -11.65 -2.23 2.72
CA GLN A 76 -12.66 -1.70 1.80
C GLN A 76 -12.07 -0.80 0.70
N VAL A 77 -11.03 -0.02 1.05
CA VAL A 77 -10.28 0.81 0.09
C VAL A 77 -9.48 -0.08 -0.86
N ARG A 78 -8.80 -1.10 -0.34
CA ARG A 78 -8.02 -2.06 -1.12
C ARG A 78 -8.90 -2.90 -2.05
N ALA A 79 -10.08 -3.35 -1.60
CA ALA A 79 -11.03 -4.07 -2.44
C ALA A 79 -11.48 -3.22 -3.65
N ARG A 80 -11.78 -1.93 -3.44
CA ARG A 80 -12.13 -0.99 -4.54
C ARG A 80 -10.98 -0.79 -5.51
N LEU A 81 -9.75 -0.64 -5.00
CA LEU A 81 -8.55 -0.59 -5.84
C LEU A 81 -8.37 -1.86 -6.65
N ALA A 82 -8.62 -3.03 -6.06
CA ALA A 82 -8.51 -4.31 -6.76
C ALA A 82 -9.52 -4.42 -7.92
N TRP A 83 -10.78 -4.06 -7.70
CA TRP A 83 -11.80 -4.00 -8.77
C TRP A 83 -11.38 -3.09 -9.92
N ARG A 84 -10.85 -1.90 -9.60
CA ARG A 84 -10.34 -0.95 -10.61
C ARG A 84 -9.12 -1.49 -11.35
N ALA A 85 -8.20 -2.13 -10.64
CA ALA A 85 -7.00 -2.74 -11.21
C ALA A 85 -7.37 -3.88 -12.18
N VAL A 86 -8.31 -4.76 -11.82
CA VAL A 86 -8.79 -5.83 -12.70
C VAL A 86 -9.44 -5.26 -13.97
N ALA A 87 -10.30 -4.25 -13.83
CA ALA A 87 -10.94 -3.62 -14.98
C ALA A 87 -9.92 -2.93 -15.92
N ALA A 88 -8.87 -2.32 -15.37
CA ALA A 88 -7.84 -1.62 -16.14
C ALA A 88 -6.84 -2.58 -16.81
N VAL A 89 -6.36 -3.58 -16.08
CA VAL A 89 -5.33 -4.52 -16.56
C VAL A 89 -5.93 -5.61 -17.44
N ARG A 90 -7.18 -6.02 -17.19
CA ARG A 90 -7.83 -7.20 -17.80
C ARG A 90 -6.92 -8.43 -17.70
N PRO A 91 -6.61 -8.87 -16.46
CA PRO A 91 -5.56 -9.84 -16.23
C PRO A 91 -5.89 -11.21 -16.83
N GLN A 92 -4.88 -11.84 -17.42
CA GLN A 92 -4.93 -13.24 -17.83
C GLN A 92 -4.58 -14.16 -16.67
N VAL A 93 -3.71 -13.70 -15.76
CA VAL A 93 -3.24 -14.45 -14.60
C VAL A 93 -3.17 -13.55 -13.37
N TRP A 94 -3.19 -14.19 -12.20
CA TRP A 94 -2.77 -13.55 -10.96
C TRP A 94 -1.39 -14.06 -10.58
N VAL A 95 -0.52 -13.16 -10.14
CA VAL A 95 0.86 -13.47 -9.73
C VAL A 95 0.99 -13.19 -8.24
N VAL A 96 1.46 -14.19 -7.50
CA VAL A 96 1.91 -14.01 -6.11
C VAL A 96 3.40 -13.71 -6.13
N ASP A 97 3.79 -12.61 -5.51
CA ASP A 97 5.19 -12.22 -5.40
C ASP A 97 5.48 -11.62 -4.02
N ASP A 98 6.77 -11.50 -3.71
CA ASP A 98 7.22 -10.67 -2.60
C ASP A 98 8.27 -9.66 -3.06
N THR A 99 8.19 -8.45 -2.50
CA THR A 99 9.09 -7.36 -2.83
C THR A 99 9.78 -6.87 -1.57
N GLY A 100 11.10 -6.76 -1.64
CA GLY A 100 11.90 -6.21 -0.56
C GLY A 100 12.10 -4.70 -0.68
N PHE A 101 11.92 -4.01 0.45
CA PHE A 101 12.11 -2.57 0.61
C PHE A 101 13.32 -2.34 1.52
N PRO A 102 14.49 -1.94 0.98
CA PRO A 102 15.70 -1.70 1.77
C PRO A 102 15.48 -0.67 2.87
N LYS A 103 16.11 -0.88 4.02
CA LYS A 103 16.06 0.01 5.17
C LYS A 103 17.42 0.10 5.86
N ASP A 104 17.77 1.30 6.30
CA ASP A 104 19.01 1.52 7.06
C ASP A 104 18.82 1.36 8.58
N GLY A 105 17.59 1.55 9.08
CA GLY A 105 17.27 1.52 10.51
C GLY A 105 16.57 0.26 11.02
N ARG A 106 16.36 0.18 12.33
CA ARG A 106 15.66 -0.94 13.02
C ARG A 106 14.22 -0.65 13.43
N SER A 107 13.79 0.60 13.28
CA SER A 107 12.51 1.12 13.78
C SER A 107 11.37 1.12 12.75
N SER A 108 11.58 0.52 11.56
CA SER A 108 10.49 0.30 10.61
C SER A 108 9.76 -1.00 10.94
N PRO A 109 8.42 -1.06 10.89
CA PRO A 109 7.65 -2.28 11.17
C PRO A 109 8.12 -3.47 10.33
N GLY A 110 8.35 -4.64 10.92
CA GLY A 110 8.77 -5.84 10.17
C GLY A 110 10.17 -5.77 9.54
N VAL A 111 10.98 -4.74 9.81
CA VAL A 111 12.34 -4.67 9.27
C VAL A 111 13.26 -5.69 9.92
N ALA A 112 13.95 -6.48 9.11
CA ALA A 112 14.94 -7.45 9.56
C ALA A 112 15.99 -7.74 8.49
N ARG A 113 17.09 -8.38 8.90
CA ARG A 113 18.06 -8.98 7.98
C ARG A 113 17.47 -10.25 7.39
N GLN A 114 17.14 -10.22 6.10
CA GLN A 114 16.55 -11.34 5.37
C GLN A 114 16.91 -11.24 3.88
N TYR A 115 16.76 -12.34 3.13
CA TYR A 115 16.95 -12.30 1.69
C TYR A 115 15.90 -11.39 1.05
N SER A 116 16.34 -10.52 0.15
CA SER A 116 15.48 -9.62 -0.63
C SER A 116 15.87 -9.74 -2.10
N GLY A 117 14.90 -10.11 -2.95
CA GLY A 117 15.11 -10.18 -4.39
C GLY A 117 15.57 -8.83 -4.96
N THR A 118 14.97 -7.73 -4.52
CA THR A 118 15.36 -6.36 -4.91
C THR A 118 16.81 -6.01 -4.60
N LEU A 119 17.38 -6.59 -3.53
CA LEU A 119 18.78 -6.38 -3.15
C LEU A 119 19.73 -7.44 -3.73
N GLY A 120 19.20 -8.56 -4.23
CA GLY A 120 19.97 -9.73 -4.67
C GLY A 120 20.76 -10.43 -3.56
N LYS A 121 20.52 -10.09 -2.29
CA LYS A 121 21.30 -10.58 -1.14
C LYS A 121 20.51 -10.48 0.16
N VAL A 122 21.07 -11.06 1.22
CA VAL A 122 20.59 -10.80 2.59
C VAL A 122 20.89 -9.35 2.94
N GLY A 123 19.83 -8.60 3.23
CA GLY A 123 19.82 -7.15 3.47
C GLY A 123 18.90 -6.80 4.63
N ASN A 124 19.10 -5.64 5.25
CA ASN A 124 18.11 -5.11 6.18
C ASN A 124 16.96 -4.52 5.35
N CYS A 125 15.77 -5.10 5.45
CA CYS A 125 14.64 -4.72 4.61
C CYS A 125 13.30 -5.09 5.26
N GLN A 126 12.24 -4.43 4.81
CA GLN A 126 10.86 -4.91 4.95
C GLN A 126 10.51 -5.76 3.73
N ILE A 127 9.63 -6.74 3.89
CA ILE A 127 9.09 -7.52 2.77
C ILE A 127 7.59 -7.28 2.69
N GLY A 128 7.09 -6.88 1.52
CA GLY A 128 5.66 -6.90 1.20
C GLY A 128 5.36 -8.12 0.35
N VAL A 129 4.38 -8.93 0.75
CA VAL A 129 3.83 -10.01 -0.07
C VAL A 129 2.60 -9.47 -0.76
N SER A 130 2.43 -9.73 -2.05
CA SER A 130 1.34 -9.18 -2.86
C SER A 130 0.78 -10.17 -3.86
N VAL A 131 -0.49 -9.95 -4.21
CA VAL A 131 -1.17 -10.59 -5.34
C VAL A 131 -1.37 -9.53 -6.41
N HIS A 132 -0.92 -9.80 -7.62
CA HIS A 132 -0.97 -8.89 -8.76
C HIS A 132 -1.90 -9.41 -9.85
N ALA A 133 -2.70 -8.53 -10.43
CA ALA A 133 -3.31 -8.75 -11.74
C ALA A 133 -2.24 -8.52 -12.81
N ALA A 134 -2.06 -9.50 -13.70
CA ALA A 134 -1.08 -9.39 -14.78
C ALA A 134 -1.67 -9.76 -16.15
N SER A 135 -1.29 -8.98 -17.16
CA SER A 135 -1.44 -9.25 -18.58
C SER A 135 -0.08 -9.15 -19.28
N ASP A 136 -0.07 -9.32 -20.61
CA ASP A 136 1.10 -9.09 -21.46
C ASP A 136 1.60 -7.64 -21.47
N THR A 137 0.75 -6.69 -21.06
CA THR A 137 0.98 -5.24 -21.19
C THR A 137 1.01 -4.50 -19.86
N ALA A 138 0.53 -5.09 -18.77
CA ALA A 138 0.49 -4.43 -17.47
C ALA A 138 0.50 -5.42 -16.28
N SER A 139 0.98 -4.92 -15.13
CA SER A 139 0.83 -5.58 -13.83
C SER A 139 0.44 -4.56 -12.76
N CYS A 140 -0.53 -4.90 -11.92
CA CYS A 140 -1.03 -4.03 -10.86
C CYS A 140 -1.38 -4.84 -9.60
N PRO A 141 -0.95 -4.41 -8.38
CA PRO A 141 -1.28 -5.12 -7.15
C PRO A 141 -2.78 -5.05 -6.84
N LEU A 142 -3.38 -6.19 -6.58
CA LEU A 142 -4.76 -6.36 -6.11
C LEU A 142 -4.83 -6.36 -4.58
N SER A 143 -3.85 -7.00 -3.94
CA SER A 143 -3.74 -7.04 -2.49
C SER A 143 -2.28 -7.10 -2.07
N TRP A 144 -1.99 -6.65 -0.85
CA TRP A 144 -0.65 -6.70 -0.26
C TRP A 144 -0.73 -6.74 1.26
N ARG A 145 0.25 -7.41 1.86
CA ARG A 145 0.45 -7.51 3.30
C ARG A 145 1.92 -7.35 3.66
N LEU A 146 2.20 -6.69 4.78
CA LEU A 146 3.54 -6.63 5.35
C LEU A 146 3.88 -7.99 5.95
N PHE A 147 4.99 -8.59 5.53
CA PHE A 147 5.51 -9.79 6.18
C PHE A 147 6.23 -9.41 7.48
N LEU A 148 5.76 -9.94 8.60
CA LEU A 148 6.44 -9.86 9.90
C LEU A 148 7.33 -11.08 10.08
N PRO A 149 8.67 -10.94 10.11
CA PRO A 149 9.58 -12.07 10.38
C PRO A 149 9.42 -12.60 11.80
N ALA A 150 9.76 -13.87 12.06
CA ALA A 150 9.70 -14.47 13.41
C ALA A 150 10.50 -13.69 14.47
N THR A 151 11.54 -12.95 14.07
CA THR A 151 12.31 -12.06 14.96
C THR A 151 11.51 -10.87 15.50
N TRP A 152 10.30 -10.64 14.99
CA TRP A 152 9.32 -9.65 15.47
C TRP A 152 8.20 -10.26 16.32
N ASP A 153 8.26 -11.55 16.61
CA ASP A 153 7.17 -12.28 17.24
C ASP A 153 7.65 -13.20 18.37
N GLY A 154 8.41 -12.60 19.29
CA GLY A 154 8.91 -13.27 20.49
C GLY A 154 8.74 -12.42 21.75
N PRO A 155 8.97 -12.98 22.95
CA PRO A 155 8.70 -12.31 24.23
C PRO A 155 9.44 -10.96 24.37
N ASN A 156 10.64 -10.85 23.82
CA ASN A 156 11.47 -9.64 23.91
C ASN A 156 11.12 -8.57 22.85
N THR A 157 10.07 -8.78 22.04
CA THR A 157 9.73 -7.88 20.92
C THR A 157 8.65 -6.86 21.25
N GLN A 158 7.99 -6.96 22.40
CA GLN A 158 6.80 -6.18 22.73
C GLN A 158 7.05 -4.67 22.69
N ALA A 159 8.15 -4.18 23.28
CA ALA A 159 8.50 -2.77 23.26
C ALA A 159 8.73 -2.25 21.82
N ARG A 160 9.43 -3.03 20.98
CA ARG A 160 9.69 -2.69 19.58
C ARG A 160 8.40 -2.68 18.76
N ARG A 161 7.52 -3.68 18.94
CA ARG A 161 6.21 -3.76 18.29
C ARG A 161 5.33 -2.56 18.61
N ARG A 162 5.26 -2.18 19.90
CA ARG A 162 4.51 -1.00 20.37
C ARG A 162 5.06 0.30 19.76
N ALA A 163 6.37 0.49 19.77
CA ALA A 163 6.99 1.68 19.17
C ALA A 163 6.70 1.79 17.66
N CYS A 164 6.56 0.65 16.97
CA CYS A 164 6.23 0.57 15.55
C CYS A 164 4.72 0.50 15.27
N ARG A 165 3.87 0.57 16.30
CA ARG A 165 2.40 0.46 16.22
C ARG A 165 1.92 -0.78 15.46
N ILE A 166 2.61 -1.91 15.64
CA ILE A 166 2.15 -3.20 15.13
C ILE A 166 0.95 -3.65 15.98
N PRO A 167 -0.22 -3.94 15.38
CA PRO A 167 -1.37 -4.45 16.12
C PRO A 167 -1.05 -5.75 16.87
N ASP A 168 -1.68 -5.96 18.02
CA ASP A 168 -1.49 -7.18 18.81
C ASP A 168 -1.98 -8.44 18.07
N THR A 169 -2.87 -8.30 17.10
CA THR A 169 -3.35 -9.39 16.24
C THR A 169 -2.39 -9.77 15.12
N GLU A 170 -1.38 -8.95 14.83
CA GLU A 170 -0.43 -9.19 13.73
C GLU A 170 0.79 -9.96 14.20
N HIS A 171 0.82 -11.25 13.91
CA HIS A 171 1.88 -12.18 14.27
C HIS A 171 2.67 -12.65 13.04
N HIS A 172 3.78 -13.31 13.29
CA HIS A 172 4.52 -13.97 12.22
C HIS A 172 3.63 -15.03 11.55
N ARG A 173 3.56 -14.96 10.23
CA ARG A 173 2.92 -15.96 9.37
C ARG A 173 3.84 -16.24 8.21
N PRO A 174 3.98 -17.50 7.76
CA PRO A 174 4.74 -17.78 6.56
C PRO A 174 4.11 -17.10 5.34
N LYS A 175 4.94 -16.71 4.37
CA LYS A 175 4.50 -15.92 3.20
C LYS A 175 3.37 -16.59 2.41
N TRP A 176 3.39 -17.92 2.28
CA TRP A 176 2.34 -18.68 1.59
C TRP A 176 0.98 -18.50 2.27
N GLN A 177 0.92 -18.39 3.61
CA GLN A 177 -0.33 -18.18 4.32
C GLN A 177 -0.87 -16.77 4.06
N LEU A 178 0.01 -15.76 4.03
CA LEU A 178 -0.38 -14.41 3.63
C LEU A 178 -0.95 -14.37 2.21
N ALA A 179 -0.38 -15.15 1.30
CA ALA A 179 -0.89 -15.28 -0.07
C ALA A 179 -2.29 -15.91 -0.11
N LEU A 180 -2.49 -17.03 0.60
CA LEU A 180 -3.80 -17.68 0.69
C LEU A 180 -4.86 -16.75 1.30
N ASP A 181 -4.55 -16.10 2.43
CA ASP A 181 -5.47 -15.14 3.06
C ASP A 181 -5.87 -14.02 2.08
N MET A 182 -4.92 -13.52 1.28
CA MET A 182 -5.20 -12.48 0.28
C MET A 182 -6.04 -13.01 -0.89
N LEU A 183 -5.84 -14.26 -1.31
CA LEU A 183 -6.67 -14.89 -2.34
C LEU A 183 -8.11 -15.09 -1.84
N ASP A 184 -8.27 -15.52 -0.60
CA ASP A 184 -9.58 -15.66 0.05
C ASP A 184 -10.30 -14.30 0.18
N ASP A 185 -9.59 -13.25 0.61
CA ASP A 185 -10.13 -11.88 0.69
C ASP A 185 -10.61 -11.38 -0.69
N LEU A 186 -9.80 -11.60 -1.73
CA LEU A 186 -10.14 -11.22 -3.11
C LEU A 186 -11.34 -12.05 -3.59
N ALA A 187 -11.40 -13.32 -3.25
CA ALA A 187 -12.50 -14.19 -3.59
C ALA A 187 -13.81 -13.77 -2.90
N ALA A 188 -13.76 -13.42 -1.62
CA ALA A 188 -14.88 -12.88 -0.86
C ALA A 188 -15.36 -11.54 -1.43
N ALA A 189 -14.45 -10.74 -1.99
CA ALA A 189 -14.77 -9.50 -2.70
C ALA A 189 -15.33 -9.71 -4.12
N GLY A 190 -15.52 -10.96 -4.56
CA GLY A 190 -16.09 -11.31 -5.87
C GLY A 190 -15.09 -11.32 -7.03
N LEU A 191 -13.79 -11.17 -6.76
CA LEU A 191 -12.75 -11.24 -7.78
C LEU A 191 -12.28 -12.68 -7.96
N ARG A 192 -12.01 -13.09 -9.20
CA ARG A 192 -11.45 -14.41 -9.54
C ARG A 192 -10.36 -14.22 -10.59
N PRO A 193 -9.30 -15.06 -10.59
CA PRO A 193 -8.38 -15.11 -11.71
C PRO A 193 -9.07 -15.71 -12.93
N ALA A 194 -8.67 -15.33 -14.14
CA ALA A 194 -9.28 -15.81 -15.38
C ALA A 194 -9.05 -17.32 -15.64
N VAL A 195 -8.13 -17.95 -14.91
CA VAL A 195 -7.72 -19.35 -15.08
C VAL A 195 -8.47 -20.30 -14.12
N LEU A 196 -9.38 -19.80 -13.28
CA LEU A 196 -10.18 -20.60 -12.34
C LEU A 196 -11.69 -20.50 -12.61
#